data_AF-A0AAW8VLF3-F1
#
_entry.id   AF-A0AAW8VLF3-F1
#
_cell.length_a   1.000
_cell.length_b   1.000
_cell.length_c   1.000
_cell.angle_alpha   90.00
_cell.angle_beta   90.00
_cell.angle_gamma   90.00
#
_symmetry.space_group_name_H-M   'P 1'
#
loop_
_entity.id
_entity.type
_entity.pdbx_description
1 polymer ?
#
loop_
_entity_poly.entity_id
_entity_poly.type
_entity_poly.pdbx_seq_one_letter_code
_entity_poly.pdbx_strand_id
1 'polypeptide(L)'
;MLDNSGLFDEQLGALQDYDLWLRISEFGKVLVIPKEMVNYYNYTTGKQVSAITDRYVDAIAYINKKYSRRINNLSPEEKVIKESCDYYLLANKAMRNNNKKLSRSYFIKALRVRFRLKYLIYYVFTFTSYRTLLKFRRYI
;
A
#
# COMPACT_ATOMS: atom_id res chain seq x y z
N MET A 1 -5.54 -11.67 21.93
CA MET A 1 -5.74 -10.84 20.71
C MET A 1 -5.48 -11.64 19.45
N LEU A 2 -4.30 -12.26 19.29
CA LEU A 2 -3.99 -13.12 18.13
C LEU A 2 -4.95 -14.32 18.00
N ASP A 3 -5.27 -14.97 19.13
CA ASP A 3 -6.22 -16.10 19.15
C ASP A 3 -7.62 -15.70 18.68
N ASN A 4 -8.00 -14.43 18.85
CA ASN A 4 -9.30 -13.90 18.45
C ASN A 4 -9.29 -13.34 17.01
N SER A 5 -8.13 -12.88 16.54
CA SER A 5 -8.01 -12.37 15.17
C SER A 5 -7.94 -13.49 14.15
N GLY A 6 -7.46 -14.70 14.53
CA GLY A 6 -7.14 -15.78 13.60
C GLY A 6 -5.79 -15.57 12.91
N LEU A 7 -5.43 -16.50 12.02
CA LEU A 7 -4.15 -16.51 11.30
C LEU A 7 -4.19 -15.66 10.01
N PHE A 8 -3.18 -15.79 9.14
CA PHE A 8 -3.18 -15.14 7.84
C PHE A 8 -4.30 -15.67 6.94
N ASP A 9 -4.85 -14.77 6.13
CA ASP A 9 -5.84 -15.13 5.12
C ASP A 9 -5.12 -15.71 3.90
N GLU A 10 -5.25 -17.02 3.70
CA GLU A 10 -4.57 -17.74 2.62
C GLU A 10 -5.11 -17.39 1.23
N GLN A 11 -6.27 -16.73 1.13
CA GLN A 11 -6.81 -16.26 -0.15
C GLN A 11 -6.07 -15.01 -0.67
N LEU A 12 -5.31 -14.32 0.20
CA LEU A 12 -4.57 -13.12 -0.16
C LEU A 12 -3.15 -13.45 -0.67
N GLY A 13 -2.90 -13.16 -1.95
CA GLY A 13 -1.56 -13.25 -2.55
C GLY A 13 -0.60 -12.09 -2.18
N ALA A 14 -1.11 -11.06 -1.51
CA ALA A 14 -0.39 -9.90 -0.98
C ALA A 14 -1.24 -9.25 0.14
N LEU A 15 -0.63 -8.41 0.99
CA LEU A 15 -1.33 -7.67 2.07
C LEU A 15 -1.95 -8.55 3.18
N GLN A 16 -1.46 -9.78 3.37
CA GLN A 16 -1.88 -10.67 4.47
C GLN A 16 -1.63 -10.04 5.85
N ASP A 17 -0.48 -9.38 6.00
CA ASP A 17 -0.10 -8.64 7.20
C ASP A 17 -1.05 -7.46 7.46
N TYR A 18 -1.38 -6.70 6.41
CA TYR A 18 -2.34 -5.61 6.49
C TYR A 18 -3.74 -6.09 6.90
N ASP A 19 -4.27 -7.16 6.29
CA ASP A 19 -5.55 -7.77 6.67
C ASP A 19 -5.54 -8.25 8.13
N LEU A 20 -4.46 -8.89 8.56
CA LEU A 20 -4.32 -9.32 9.95
C LEU A 20 -4.34 -8.13 10.92
N TRP A 21 -3.63 -7.05 10.60
CA TRP A 21 -3.64 -5.84 11.44
C TRP A 21 -5.00 -5.15 11.50
N LEU A 22 -5.78 -5.17 10.41
CA LEU A 22 -7.17 -4.70 10.44
C LEU A 22 -7.99 -5.49 11.46
N ARG A 23 -7.90 -6.83 11.44
CA ARG A 23 -8.60 -7.70 12.41
C ARG A 23 -8.11 -7.49 13.84
N ILE A 24 -6.80 -7.43 14.06
CA ILE A 24 -6.23 -7.20 15.40
C ILE A 24 -6.73 -5.87 15.99
N SER A 25 -6.84 -4.82 15.16
CA SER A 25 -7.30 -3.50 15.60
C SER A 25 -8.73 -3.47 16.14
N GLU A 26 -9.52 -4.52 15.89
CA GLU A 26 -10.88 -4.65 16.43
C GLU A 26 -10.90 -5.09 17.91
N PHE A 27 -9.83 -5.74 18.36
CA PHE A 27 -9.76 -6.33 19.71
C PHE A 27 -8.97 -5.47 20.69
N GLY A 28 -8.40 -4.35 20.26
CA GLY A 28 -7.61 -3.51 21.13
C GLY A 28 -7.09 -2.24 20.47
N LYS A 29 -6.61 -1.32 21.32
CA LYS A 29 -5.97 -0.08 20.87
C LYS A 29 -4.60 -0.38 20.27
N VAL A 30 -4.36 0.11 19.06
CA VAL A 30 -3.05 0.07 18.41
C VAL A 30 -2.28 1.35 18.77
N LEU A 31 -1.06 1.19 19.25
CA LEU A 31 -0.16 2.29 19.60
C LEU A 31 1.05 2.31 18.66
N VAL A 32 1.62 3.50 18.45
CA VAL A 32 2.82 3.70 17.63
C VAL A 32 3.99 4.03 18.53
N ILE A 33 5.10 3.31 18.38
CA ILE A 33 6.38 3.65 19.00
C ILE A 33 7.17 4.49 17.99
N PRO A 34 7.40 5.79 18.23
CA PRO A 34 8.07 6.68 17.27
C PRO A 34 9.60 6.52 17.33
N LYS A 35 10.08 5.28 17.20
CA LYS A 35 11.49 4.91 17.20
C LYS A 35 11.74 3.77 16.23
N GLU A 36 12.92 3.71 15.63
CA GLU A 36 13.34 2.58 14.81
C GLU A 36 13.51 1.32 15.69
N MET A 37 12.55 0.40 15.58
CA MET A 37 12.52 -0.84 16.36
C MET A 37 12.79 -2.10 15.53
N VAL A 38 12.93 -1.96 14.20
CA VAL A 38 13.01 -3.10 13.27
C VAL A 38 14.05 -2.84 12.18
N ASN A 39 14.94 -3.81 11.98
CA ASN A 39 15.79 -3.88 10.79
C ASN A 39 14.98 -4.50 9.64
N TYR A 40 14.68 -3.71 8.61
CA TYR A 40 13.91 -4.17 7.46
C TYR A 40 14.81 -4.39 6.25
N TYR A 41 14.89 -5.63 5.77
CA TYR A 41 15.73 -6.02 4.65
C TYR A 41 14.90 -6.05 3.35
N ASN A 42 15.34 -5.26 2.36
CA ASN A 42 14.76 -5.27 1.02
C ASN A 42 15.64 -6.09 0.07
N TYR A 43 15.12 -7.18 -0.45
CA TYR A 43 15.75 -7.91 -1.54
C TYR A 43 15.11 -7.49 -2.87
N THR A 44 15.96 -7.14 -3.85
CA THR A 44 15.54 -6.74 -5.20
C THR A 44 15.60 -7.90 -6.20
N THR A 45 15.99 -9.09 -5.75
CA THR A 45 16.00 -10.28 -6.59
C THR A 45 14.55 -10.70 -6.87
N GLY A 46 14.21 -10.90 -8.14
CA GLY A 46 12.83 -11.09 -8.64
C GLY A 46 12.07 -12.34 -8.16
N LYS A 47 12.48 -12.95 -7.05
CA LYS A 47 11.84 -14.12 -6.43
C LYS A 47 10.89 -13.77 -5.28
N GLN A 48 10.63 -12.49 -5.01
CA GLN A 48 9.72 -12.10 -3.93
C GLN A 48 8.26 -12.21 -4.37
N VAL A 49 7.42 -12.82 -3.53
CA VAL A 49 5.96 -12.97 -3.75
C VAL A 49 5.28 -11.62 -4.05
N SER A 50 5.79 -10.54 -3.47
CA SER A 50 5.31 -9.16 -3.62
C SER A 50 5.88 -8.39 -4.83
N ALA A 51 6.66 -9.05 -5.69
CA ALA A 51 7.22 -8.44 -6.90
C ALA A 51 6.21 -8.36 -8.07
N ILE A 52 4.99 -8.88 -7.90
CA ILE A 52 3.95 -8.85 -8.92
C ILE A 52 2.90 -7.82 -8.50
N THR A 53 2.80 -6.72 -9.25
CA THR A 53 1.83 -5.64 -8.99
C THR A 53 0.39 -6.15 -9.03
N ASP A 54 0.09 -7.10 -9.92
CA ASP A 54 -1.26 -7.65 -10.09
C ASP A 54 -1.77 -8.35 -8.83
N ARG A 55 -0.89 -9.03 -8.07
CA ARG A 55 -1.27 -9.61 -6.77
C ARG A 55 -1.74 -8.55 -5.77
N TYR A 56 -1.22 -7.33 -5.84
CA TYR A 56 -1.73 -6.21 -5.03
C TYR A 56 -3.06 -5.68 -5.54
N VAL A 57 -3.29 -5.68 -6.86
CA VAL A 57 -4.60 -5.30 -7.44
C VAL A 57 -5.67 -6.26 -6.94
N ASP A 58 -5.42 -7.57 -7.05
CA ASP A 58 -6.34 -8.61 -6.61
C ASP A 58 -6.56 -8.55 -5.09
N ALA A 59 -5.49 -8.37 -4.31
CA ALA A 59 -5.58 -8.23 -2.86
C ALA A 59 -6.42 -7.01 -2.44
N ILE A 60 -6.24 -5.85 -3.08
CA ILE A 60 -7.03 -4.65 -2.80
C ILE A 60 -8.51 -4.89 -3.14
N ALA A 61 -8.80 -5.51 -4.29
CA ALA A 61 -10.17 -5.85 -4.67
C ALA A 61 -10.82 -6.81 -3.67
N TYR A 62 -10.07 -7.83 -3.24
CA TYR A 62 -10.51 -8.79 -2.23
C TYR A 62 -10.81 -8.11 -0.87
N ILE A 63 -9.87 -7.31 -0.35
CA ILE A 63 -10.03 -6.56 0.90
C ILE A 63 -11.24 -5.61 0.80
N ASN A 64 -11.40 -4.90 -0.33
CA ASN A 64 -12.53 -4.00 -0.52
C ASN A 64 -13.88 -4.74 -0.49
N LYS A 65 -13.92 -5.96 -1.04
CA LYS A 65 -15.10 -6.82 -0.96
C LYS A 65 -15.34 -7.33 0.47
N LYS A 66 -14.31 -7.88 1.11
CA LYS A 66 -14.34 -8.44 2.47
C LYS A 66 -14.81 -7.43 3.50
N TYR A 67 -14.34 -6.18 3.41
CA TYR A 67 -14.67 -5.11 4.34
C TYR A 67 -15.68 -4.09 3.77
N SER A 68 -16.43 -4.46 2.74
CA SER A 68 -17.37 -3.57 2.03
C SER A 68 -18.34 -2.83 2.96
N ARG A 69 -18.93 -3.51 3.95
CA ARG A 69 -19.81 -2.87 4.95
C ARG A 69 -19.11 -1.73 5.70
N ARG A 70 -17.86 -1.92 6.12
CA ARG A 70 -17.09 -0.90 6.85
C ARG A 70 -16.69 0.24 5.93
N ILE A 71 -16.27 -0.08 4.72
CA ILE A 71 -15.93 0.92 3.69
C ILE A 71 -17.16 1.76 3.34
N ASN A 72 -18.35 1.15 3.27
CA ASN A 72 -19.59 1.87 3.00
C ASN A 72 -19.95 2.86 4.11
N ASN A 73 -19.57 2.56 5.36
CA ASN A 73 -19.78 3.44 6.51
C ASN A 73 -18.74 4.57 6.62
N LEU A 74 -17.68 4.57 5.82
CA LEU A 74 -16.74 5.69 5.77
C LEU A 74 -17.43 6.94 5.25
N SER A 75 -17.02 8.09 5.79
CA SER A 75 -17.38 9.40 5.25
C SER A 75 -16.92 9.56 3.79
N PRO A 76 -17.53 10.48 3.03
CA PRO A 76 -17.09 10.76 1.66
C PRO A 76 -15.60 11.11 1.56
N GLU A 77 -15.08 11.88 2.54
CA GLU A 77 -13.66 12.20 2.58
C GLU A 77 -12.81 10.94 2.79
N GLU A 78 -13.11 10.12 3.79
CA GLU A 78 -12.36 8.89 4.07
C GLU A 78 -12.34 7.91 2.89
N LYS A 79 -13.43 7.82 2.12
CA LYS A 79 -13.48 7.04 0.88
C LYS A 79 -12.48 7.57 -0.15
N VAL A 80 -12.43 8.88 -0.36
CA VAL A 80 -11.44 9.55 -1.23
C VAL A 80 -10.02 9.34 -0.73
N ILE A 81 -9.77 9.43 0.59
CA ILE A 81 -8.46 9.14 1.18
C ILE A 81 -8.06 7.70 0.85
N LYS A 82 -8.92 6.73 1.17
CA LYS A 82 -8.66 5.32 0.96
C LYS A 82 -8.35 5.01 -0.50
N GLU A 83 -9.20 5.45 -1.43
CA GLU A 83 -9.00 5.19 -2.87
C GLU A 83 -7.68 5.81 -3.37
N SER A 84 -7.37 7.04 -2.96
CA SER A 84 -6.10 7.68 -3.32
C SER A 84 -4.88 6.92 -2.77
N CYS A 85 -4.99 6.35 -1.55
CA CYS A 85 -3.96 5.52 -0.93
C CYS A 85 -3.79 4.16 -1.64
N ASP A 86 -4.88 3.53 -2.08
CA ASP A 86 -4.84 2.27 -2.84
C ASP A 86 -4.08 2.49 -4.16
N TYR A 87 -4.38 3.57 -4.90
CA TYR A 87 -3.62 3.91 -6.11
C TYR A 87 -2.18 4.28 -5.82
N TYR A 88 -1.90 5.03 -4.75
CA TYR A 88 -0.54 5.35 -4.35
C TYR A 88 0.29 4.09 -4.03
N LEU A 89 -0.31 3.11 -3.34
CA LEU A 89 0.33 1.82 -3.06
C LEU A 89 0.69 1.09 -4.35
N LEU A 90 -0.27 0.93 -5.27
CA LEU A 90 -0.06 0.27 -6.57
C LEU A 90 1.01 0.97 -7.40
N ALA A 91 1.01 2.31 -7.41
CA ALA A 91 2.01 3.10 -8.12
C ALA A 91 3.42 2.85 -7.60
N ASN A 92 3.59 2.78 -6.27
CA ASN A 92 4.89 2.48 -5.64
C ASN A 92 5.35 1.05 -5.90
N LYS A 93 4.42 0.07 -5.88
CA LYS A 93 4.74 -1.32 -6.21
C LYS A 93 5.20 -1.47 -7.65
N ALA A 94 4.45 -0.90 -8.59
CA ALA A 94 4.85 -0.88 -10.00
C ALA A 94 6.22 -0.20 -10.22
N MET A 95 6.50 0.91 -9.53
CA MET A 95 7.80 1.58 -9.62
C MET A 95 8.95 0.72 -9.09
N ARG A 96 8.75 0.06 -7.95
CA ARG A 96 9.73 -0.86 -7.36
C ARG A 96 10.01 -2.04 -8.29
N ASN A 97 9.00 -2.52 -9.02
CA ASN A 97 9.10 -3.58 -10.01
C ASN A 97 9.60 -3.09 -11.39
N ASN A 98 10.12 -1.86 -11.45
CA ASN A 98 10.61 -1.20 -12.68
C ASN A 98 9.57 -1.04 -13.80
N ASN A 99 8.27 -1.22 -13.50
CA ASN A 99 7.18 -0.98 -14.44
C ASN A 99 6.75 0.50 -14.39
N LYS A 100 7.58 1.35 -15.01
CA LYS A 100 7.41 2.81 -14.99
C LYS A 100 6.08 3.28 -15.60
N LYS A 101 5.61 2.64 -16.68
CA LYS A 101 4.36 2.99 -17.37
C LYS A 101 3.15 2.77 -16.45
N LEU A 102 3.09 1.61 -15.81
CA LEU A 102 2.01 1.27 -14.88
C LEU A 102 2.07 2.17 -13.63
N SER A 103 3.28 2.42 -13.11
CA SER A 103 3.47 3.34 -11.98
C SER A 103 2.93 4.74 -12.26
N ARG A 104 3.26 5.32 -13.42
CA ARG A 104 2.71 6.62 -13.84
C ARG A 104 1.19 6.62 -13.91
N SER A 105 0.62 5.57 -14.50
CA SER A 105 -0.84 5.43 -14.61
C SER A 105 -1.51 5.50 -13.23
N TYR A 106 -1.01 4.76 -12.25
CA TYR A 106 -1.57 4.77 -10.90
C TYR A 106 -1.31 6.07 -10.14
N PHE A 107 -0.15 6.72 -10.30
CA PHE A 107 0.06 8.05 -9.70
C PHE A 107 -0.89 9.10 -10.26
N ILE A 108 -1.17 9.07 -11.57
CA ILE A 108 -2.17 9.95 -12.19
C ILE A 108 -3.56 9.67 -11.59
N LYS A 109 -3.95 8.40 -11.43
CA LYS A 109 -5.22 8.05 -10.76
C LYS A 109 -5.27 8.58 -9.33
N ALA A 110 -4.22 8.37 -8.53
CA ALA A 110 -4.13 8.88 -7.17
C ALA A 110 -4.28 10.40 -7.10
N LEU A 111 -3.58 11.14 -7.98
CA LEU A 111 -3.64 12.60 -8.07
C LEU A 111 -5.01 13.14 -8.50
N ARG A 112 -5.71 12.42 -9.40
CA ARG A 112 -7.06 12.77 -9.84
C ARG A 112 -8.10 12.57 -8.75
N VAL A 113 -7.98 11.49 -7.98
CA VAL A 113 -8.86 11.23 -6.82
C VAL A 113 -8.60 12.25 -5.73
N ARG A 114 -7.33 12.50 -5.41
CA ARG A 114 -6.93 13.46 -4.39
C ARG A 114 -5.56 14.04 -4.70
N PHE A 115 -5.50 15.35 -4.93
CA PHE A 115 -4.22 16.02 -5.09
C PHE A 115 -3.42 16.01 -3.78
N ARG A 116 -2.19 15.50 -3.84
CA ARG A 116 -1.19 15.56 -2.76
C ARG A 116 0.16 15.85 -3.39
N LEU A 117 0.85 16.87 -2.87
CA LEU A 117 2.19 17.24 -3.35
C LEU A 117 3.16 16.04 -3.33
N LYS A 118 3.08 15.20 -2.29
CA LYS A 118 3.84 13.95 -2.20
C LYS A 118 3.61 13.02 -3.39
N TYR A 119 2.38 12.88 -3.88
CA TYR A 119 2.07 12.00 -5.02
C TYR A 119 2.65 12.58 -6.32
N LEU A 120 2.63 13.91 -6.47
CA LEU A 120 3.24 14.61 -7.60
C LEU A 120 4.77 14.44 -7.59
N ILE A 121 5.41 14.60 -6.43
CA ILE A 121 6.86 14.38 -6.29
C ILE A 121 7.21 12.94 -6.71
N TYR A 122 6.49 11.94 -6.19
CA TYR A 122 6.72 10.54 -6.55
C TYR A 122 6.43 10.25 -8.03
N TYR A 123 5.42 10.91 -8.63
CA TYR A 123 5.17 10.84 -10.07
C TYR A 123 6.37 11.31 -10.89
N VAL A 124 6.98 12.45 -10.52
CA VAL A 124 8.20 12.95 -11.19
C VAL A 124 9.35 11.95 -11.04
N PHE A 125 9.51 11.30 -9.88
CA PHE A 125 10.54 10.27 -9.70
C PHE A 125 10.34 9.02 -10.57
N THR A 126 9.14 8.76 -11.10
CA THR A 126 8.92 7.61 -12.02
C THR A 126 9.73 7.68 -13.32
N PHE A 127 10.19 8.88 -13.70
CA PHE A 127 11.06 9.07 -14.87
C PHE A 127 12.51 8.68 -14.57
N THR A 128 12.89 8.65 -13.29
CA THR A 128 14.23 8.29 -12.81
C THR A 128 14.32 6.78 -12.45
N SER A 129 15.41 6.36 -11.81
CA SER A 129 15.52 5.00 -11.26
C SER A 129 14.88 4.92 -9.88
N TYR A 130 14.32 3.77 -9.49
CA TYR A 130 13.82 3.58 -8.12
C TYR A 130 14.90 3.82 -7.05
N ARG A 131 16.17 3.53 -7.37
CA ARG A 131 17.31 3.83 -6.49
C ARG A 131 17.48 5.33 -6.23
N THR A 132 17.21 6.16 -7.23
CA THR A 132 17.24 7.62 -7.09
C THR A 132 16.21 8.06 -6.05
N LEU A 133 14.96 7.61 -6.17
CA LEU A 133 13.92 7.90 -5.18
C LEU A 133 14.33 7.51 -3.76
N LEU A 134 14.95 6.34 -3.56
CA LEU A 134 15.37 5.87 -2.23
C LEU A 134 16.37 6.82 -1.56
N LYS A 135 17.27 7.46 -2.33
CA LYS A 135 18.21 8.45 -1.79
C LYS A 135 17.51 9.71 -1.29
N PHE A 136 16.42 10.12 -1.95
CA PHE A 136 15.66 11.33 -1.61
C PHE A 136 14.49 11.07 -0.65
N ARG A 137 14.13 9.81 -0.39
CA ARG A 137 12.94 9.43 0.40
C ARG A 137 12.91 10.03 1.81
N ARG A 138 14.05 10.30 2.43
CA ARG A 138 14.12 10.95 3.76
C ARG A 138 13.65 12.40 3.74
N TYR A 139 13.64 13.05 2.58
CA TYR A 139 13.32 14.46 2.40
C TYR A 139 11.90 14.70 1.84
N ILE A 140 11.11 13.63 1.60
CA ILE A 140 9.79 13.66 0.94
C ILE A 140 8.73 12.93 1.77
#